data_AF-A0A2X1PVY5-F1
#
_entry.id   AF-A0A2X1PVY5-F1
#
_cell.length_a   1.000
_cell.length_b   1.000
_cell.length_c   1.000
_cell.angle_alpha   90.00
_cell.angle_beta   90.00
_cell.angle_gamma   90.00
#
_symmetry.space_group_name_H-M   'P 1'
#
loop_
_entity.id
_entity.type
_entity.pdbx_description
1 polymer ?
#
loop_
_entity_poly.entity_id
_entity_poly.type
_entity_poly.pdbx_seq_one_letter_code
_entity_poly.pdbx_strand_id
1 'polypeptide(L)'
;MVSKPKWILVVFSAVNAKLNKLRKKYKNPLVLHAGDAITGTLYFTLFGGSADAAVMNAGNFHYFTLGNHEFDAGNEGLLKLLEPLKIPVLSANVIPDKNSILYNKWKPYDIFTVDGEKIAIIGLDTVNKTVNSSSPGKDVKFYDEIATAQIMANALKQQGINKIILLSHAGSEKNIEIAQKVNDIDVIVTGRFTLFIRK
;
A
#
# COMPACT_ATOMS: atom_id res chain seq x y z
N MET A 1 2.87 -17.81 -37.77
CA MET A 1 3.53 -17.29 -36.55
C MET A 1 2.57 -16.32 -35.88
N VAL A 2 1.92 -16.74 -34.78
CA VAL A 2 1.03 -15.85 -34.04
C VAL A 2 1.89 -14.93 -33.18
N SER A 3 1.88 -13.63 -33.47
CA SER A 3 2.58 -12.63 -32.68
C SER A 3 1.99 -12.60 -31.27
N LYS A 4 2.81 -12.89 -30.25
CA LYS A 4 2.40 -12.73 -28.85
C LYS A 4 2.08 -11.25 -28.58
N PRO A 5 0.96 -10.93 -27.90
CA PRO A 5 0.56 -9.55 -27.68
C PRO A 5 1.56 -8.86 -26.72
N LYS A 6 2.24 -7.82 -27.21
CA LYS A 6 3.23 -6.99 -26.50
C LYS A 6 2.62 -5.99 -25.50
N TRP A 7 1.34 -6.06 -25.20
CA TRP A 7 0.60 -4.89 -24.70
C TRP A 7 0.63 -4.68 -23.17
N ILE A 8 0.98 -5.66 -22.35
CA ILE A 8 0.81 -5.56 -20.88
C ILE A 8 2.13 -5.25 -20.12
N LEU A 9 3.29 -5.64 -20.65
CA LEU A 9 4.61 -5.27 -20.08
C LEU A 9 4.99 -3.78 -20.33
N VAL A 10 4.25 -3.09 -21.21
CA VAL A 10 4.53 -1.70 -21.61
C VAL A 10 4.11 -0.70 -20.52
N VAL A 11 3.09 -1.00 -19.72
CA VAL A 11 2.54 -0.06 -18.73
C VAL A 11 3.49 0.13 -17.56
N PHE A 12 3.96 -0.93 -16.92
CA PHE A 12 4.93 -0.81 -15.81
C PHE A 12 6.30 -0.31 -16.27
N SER A 13 6.71 -0.62 -17.51
CA SER A 13 7.90 0.01 -18.11
C SER A 13 7.75 1.53 -18.20
N ALA A 14 6.60 2.04 -18.63
CA ALA A 14 6.32 3.46 -18.71
C ALA A 14 6.22 4.11 -17.32
N VAL A 15 5.57 3.45 -16.36
CA VAL A 15 5.50 3.88 -14.95
C VAL A 15 6.90 4.04 -14.38
N ASN A 16 7.74 3.00 -14.45
CA ASN A 16 9.09 3.02 -13.89
C ASN A 16 9.98 4.07 -14.58
N ALA A 17 9.89 4.20 -15.91
CA ALA A 17 10.61 5.23 -16.64
C ALA A 17 10.20 6.65 -16.19
N LYS A 18 8.89 6.87 -15.99
CA LYS A 18 8.38 8.17 -15.54
C LYS A 18 8.78 8.45 -14.09
N LEU A 19 8.65 7.48 -13.19
CA LEU A 19 9.10 7.59 -11.80
C LEU A 19 10.58 7.94 -11.73
N ASN A 20 11.43 7.24 -12.48
CA ASN A 20 12.87 7.52 -12.54
C ASN A 20 13.16 8.94 -13.04
N LYS A 21 12.41 9.42 -14.04
CA LYS A 21 12.56 10.80 -14.54
C LYS A 21 12.16 11.83 -13.48
N LEU A 22 11.03 11.63 -12.80
CA LEU A 22 10.53 12.59 -11.79
C LEU A 22 11.40 12.57 -10.52
N ARG A 23 11.87 11.40 -10.10
CA ARG A 23 12.79 11.24 -8.96
C ARG A 23 14.09 12.02 -9.14
N LYS A 24 14.62 12.07 -10.36
CA LYS A 24 15.82 12.87 -10.70
C LYS A 24 15.54 14.38 -10.79
N LYS A 25 14.28 14.77 -11.01
CA LYS A 25 13.89 16.17 -11.25
C LYS A 25 13.53 16.90 -9.95
N TYR A 26 12.85 16.23 -9.03
CA TYR A 26 12.35 16.85 -7.80
C TYR A 26 13.23 16.51 -6.60
N LYS A 27 13.35 17.46 -5.68
CA LYS A 27 14.00 17.24 -4.38
C LYS A 27 13.08 16.41 -3.48
N ASN A 28 13.68 15.55 -2.67
CA ASN A 28 13.00 14.72 -1.65
C ASN A 28 11.78 13.93 -2.18
N PRO A 29 11.92 13.18 -3.30
CA PRO A 29 10.79 12.47 -3.88
C PRO A 29 10.36 11.29 -3.00
N LEU A 30 9.08 11.27 -2.62
CA LEU A 30 8.44 10.10 -2.01
C LEU A 30 7.59 9.38 -3.06
N VAL A 31 7.78 8.07 -3.18
CA VAL A 31 7.17 7.22 -4.22
C VAL A 31 6.44 6.09 -3.53
N LEU A 32 5.13 6.03 -3.71
CA LEU A 32 4.22 5.21 -2.91
C LEU A 32 3.33 4.37 -3.83
N HIS A 33 2.96 3.18 -3.38
CA HIS A 33 1.96 2.33 -4.03
C HIS A 33 0.81 2.05 -3.05
N ALA A 34 -0.39 2.48 -3.41
CA ALA A 34 -1.52 2.51 -2.49
C ALA A 34 -2.37 1.22 -2.54
N GLY A 35 -1.77 0.02 -2.52
CA GLY A 35 -2.49 -1.28 -2.56
C GLY A 35 -2.95 -1.74 -3.94
N ASP A 36 -3.56 -2.94 -3.98
CA ASP A 36 -4.04 -3.66 -5.17
C ASP A 36 -2.98 -3.76 -6.29
N ALA A 37 -1.81 -4.29 -5.93
CA ALA A 37 -0.73 -4.56 -6.88
C ALA A 37 -0.96 -5.85 -7.68
N ILE A 38 -1.62 -6.83 -7.06
CA ILE A 38 -1.86 -8.16 -7.63
C ILE A 38 -3.33 -8.37 -7.99
N THR A 39 -3.58 -9.44 -8.76
CA THR A 39 -4.88 -9.83 -9.35
C THR A 39 -5.31 -8.97 -10.56
N GLY A 40 -6.21 -9.50 -11.41
CA GLY A 40 -6.79 -8.80 -12.56
C GLY A 40 -6.28 -9.24 -13.95
N THR A 41 -5.14 -9.94 -14.06
CA THR A 41 -4.64 -10.48 -15.34
C THR A 41 -3.95 -11.83 -15.20
N LEU A 42 -3.63 -12.49 -16.33
CA LEU A 42 -2.86 -13.73 -16.38
C LEU A 42 -1.46 -13.62 -15.76
N TYR A 43 -0.88 -12.42 -15.61
CA TYR A 43 0.40 -12.28 -14.91
C TYR A 43 0.28 -12.75 -13.46
N PHE A 44 -0.76 -12.32 -12.75
CA PHE A 44 -1.00 -12.81 -11.41
C PHE A 44 -1.33 -14.32 -11.42
N THR A 45 -2.25 -14.75 -12.29
CA THR A 45 -2.67 -16.17 -12.34
C THR A 45 -1.52 -17.13 -12.59
N LEU A 46 -0.57 -16.77 -13.46
CA LEU A 46 0.56 -17.65 -13.85
C LEU A 46 1.79 -17.50 -12.95
N PHE A 47 1.99 -16.33 -12.33
CA PHE A 47 3.22 -16.04 -11.57
C PHE A 47 3.00 -15.81 -10.07
N GLY A 48 1.76 -15.83 -9.59
CA GLY A 48 1.40 -15.73 -8.17
C GLY A 48 1.93 -14.48 -7.48
N GLY A 49 2.01 -13.35 -8.20
CA GLY A 49 2.51 -12.06 -7.69
C GLY A 49 4.02 -11.82 -7.86
N SER A 50 4.81 -12.84 -8.25
CA SER A 50 6.26 -12.66 -8.42
C SER A 50 6.64 -11.72 -9.58
N ALA A 51 5.84 -11.70 -10.64
CA ALA A 51 6.01 -10.76 -11.76
C ALA A 51 5.77 -9.30 -11.30
N ASP A 52 4.73 -9.08 -10.50
CA ASP A 52 4.36 -7.77 -9.95
C ASP A 52 5.44 -7.28 -8.97
N ALA A 53 5.91 -8.15 -8.06
CA ALA A 53 7.04 -7.85 -7.18
C ALA A 53 8.29 -7.44 -7.95
N ALA A 54 8.61 -8.12 -9.06
CA ALA A 54 9.79 -7.81 -9.87
C ALA A 54 9.71 -6.40 -10.48
N VAL A 55 8.56 -6.02 -11.05
CA VAL A 55 8.40 -4.70 -11.67
C VAL A 55 8.28 -3.58 -10.63
N MET A 56 7.66 -3.85 -9.47
CA MET A 56 7.62 -2.90 -8.36
C MET A 56 9.02 -2.67 -7.79
N ASN A 57 9.81 -3.73 -7.56
CA ASN A 57 11.19 -3.63 -7.12
C ASN A 57 12.04 -2.78 -8.08
N ALA A 58 11.87 -2.98 -9.40
CA ALA A 58 12.55 -2.19 -10.43
C ALA A 58 12.10 -0.72 -10.46
N GLY A 59 10.93 -0.41 -9.90
CA GLY A 59 10.42 0.96 -9.74
C GLY A 59 10.99 1.68 -8.52
N ASN A 60 11.61 0.96 -7.57
CA ASN A 60 12.12 1.49 -6.30
C ASN A 60 11.08 2.32 -5.54
N PHE A 61 9.90 1.76 -5.30
CA PHE A 61 8.92 2.38 -4.41
C PHE A 61 9.48 2.42 -2.99
N HIS A 62 9.15 3.48 -2.24
CA HIS A 62 9.57 3.61 -0.85
C HIS A 62 8.65 2.83 0.08
N TYR A 63 7.34 2.85 -0.19
CA TYR A 63 6.35 2.13 0.61
C TYR A 63 5.22 1.59 -0.26
N PHE A 64 4.70 0.44 0.16
CA PHE A 64 3.49 -0.18 -0.34
C PHE A 64 2.52 -0.37 0.84
N THR A 65 1.25 0.00 0.69
CA THR A 65 0.21 -0.43 1.64
C THR A 65 -0.53 -1.62 1.08
N LEU A 66 -1.04 -2.50 1.95
CA LEU A 66 -1.94 -3.57 1.54
C LEU A 66 -3.28 -2.97 1.06
N GLY A 67 -3.86 -3.59 0.04
CA GLY A 67 -5.23 -3.41 -0.41
C GLY A 67 -6.05 -4.69 -0.27
N ASN A 68 -7.30 -4.65 -0.75
CA ASN A 68 -8.19 -5.80 -0.59
C ASN A 68 -7.79 -6.98 -1.47
N HIS A 69 -7.28 -6.73 -2.68
CA HIS A 69 -6.96 -7.80 -3.63
C HIS A 69 -5.65 -8.54 -3.28
N GLU A 70 -4.86 -8.01 -2.36
CA GLU A 70 -3.72 -8.74 -1.80
C GLU A 70 -4.12 -10.04 -1.10
N PHE A 71 -5.36 -10.15 -0.63
CA PHE A 71 -5.88 -11.31 0.10
C PHE A 71 -6.71 -12.29 -0.76
N ASP A 72 -6.83 -12.07 -2.07
CA ASP A 72 -7.75 -12.85 -2.92
C ASP A 72 -7.38 -14.32 -3.03
N ALA A 73 -6.07 -14.61 -2.99
CA ALA A 73 -5.54 -15.96 -2.97
C ALA A 73 -5.15 -16.42 -1.55
N GLY A 74 -5.76 -15.79 -0.53
CA GLY A 74 -5.50 -16.05 0.87
C GLY A 74 -4.12 -15.63 1.35
N ASN A 75 -3.80 -16.03 2.59
CA ASN A 75 -2.53 -15.68 3.22
C ASN A 75 -1.33 -16.23 2.44
N GLU A 76 -1.45 -17.43 1.87
CA GLU A 76 -0.42 -18.07 1.06
C GLU A 76 -0.17 -17.30 -0.24
N GLY A 77 -1.23 -16.78 -0.86
CA GLY A 77 -1.13 -15.92 -2.03
C GLY A 77 -0.41 -14.61 -1.73
N LEU A 78 -0.79 -13.95 -0.63
CA LEU A 78 -0.11 -12.74 -0.18
C LEU A 78 1.36 -13.01 0.14
N LEU A 79 1.68 -14.10 0.82
CA LEU A 79 3.07 -14.44 1.15
C LEU A 79 3.94 -14.60 -0.11
N LYS A 80 3.40 -15.18 -1.19
CA LYS A 80 4.10 -15.31 -2.48
C LYS A 80 4.42 -13.97 -3.15
N LEU A 81 3.61 -12.93 -2.92
CA LEU A 81 3.95 -11.56 -3.31
C LEU A 81 5.03 -10.98 -2.40
N LEU A 82 4.88 -11.14 -1.08
CA LEU A 82 5.72 -10.49 -0.08
C LEU A 82 7.16 -11.05 -0.04
N GLU A 83 7.37 -12.33 -0.32
CA GLU A 83 8.71 -12.94 -0.30
C GLU A 83 9.71 -12.33 -1.30
N PRO A 84 9.37 -12.16 -2.60
CA PRO A 84 10.26 -11.49 -3.54
C PRO A 84 10.22 -9.96 -3.46
N LEU A 85 9.25 -9.36 -2.77
CA LEU A 85 9.09 -7.91 -2.68
C LEU A 85 10.11 -7.30 -1.71
N LYS A 86 10.88 -6.31 -2.20
CA LYS A 86 11.91 -5.60 -1.43
C LYS A 86 11.43 -4.27 -0.87
N ILE A 87 10.19 -3.90 -1.17
CA ILE A 87 9.58 -2.63 -0.78
C ILE A 87 8.98 -2.78 0.62
N PRO A 88 9.28 -1.87 1.56
CA PRO A 88 8.63 -1.84 2.86
C PRO A 88 7.10 -1.81 2.74
N VAL A 89 6.45 -2.76 3.42
CA VAL A 89 4.99 -2.87 3.43
C VAL A 89 4.43 -2.30 4.72
N LEU A 90 3.35 -1.51 4.60
CA LEU A 90 2.68 -0.88 5.72
C LEU A 90 1.20 -1.27 5.78
N SER A 91 0.70 -1.56 6.98
CA SER A 91 -0.73 -1.63 7.27
C SER A 91 -0.94 -1.60 8.78
N ALA A 92 -1.58 -0.54 9.28
CA ALA A 92 -1.79 -0.34 10.71
C ALA A 92 -3.04 -1.05 11.24
N ASN A 93 -4.04 -1.23 10.38
CA ASN A 93 -5.32 -1.82 10.76
C ASN A 93 -5.48 -3.28 10.33
N VAL A 94 -4.42 -3.89 9.78
CA VAL A 94 -4.37 -5.31 9.44
C VAL A 94 -3.25 -5.96 10.24
N ILE A 95 -3.60 -6.82 11.20
CA ILE A 95 -2.65 -7.37 12.17
C ILE A 95 -2.74 -8.90 12.17
N PRO A 96 -1.70 -9.60 11.68
CA PRO A 96 -1.61 -11.05 11.80
C PRO A 96 -1.36 -11.47 13.25
N ASP A 97 -2.00 -12.56 13.68
CA ASP A 97 -1.69 -13.23 14.93
C ASP A 97 -0.29 -13.84 14.89
N LYS A 98 0.30 -14.10 16.07
CA LYS A 98 1.68 -14.60 16.20
C LYS A 98 1.95 -15.93 15.49
N ASN A 99 0.91 -16.75 15.32
CA ASN A 99 0.98 -18.05 14.63
C ASN A 99 0.68 -17.94 13.13
N SER A 100 0.35 -16.75 12.62
CA SER A 100 0.10 -16.53 11.21
C SER A 100 1.39 -16.61 10.40
N ILE A 101 1.32 -17.17 9.19
CA ILE A 101 2.43 -17.13 8.22
C ILE A 101 2.78 -15.70 7.78
N LEU A 102 1.86 -14.76 8.00
CA LEU A 102 2.03 -13.33 7.70
C LEU A 102 2.60 -12.53 8.88
N TYR A 103 2.86 -13.17 10.03
CA TYR A 103 3.40 -12.49 11.19
C TYR A 103 4.74 -11.79 10.87
N ASN A 104 4.88 -10.54 11.32
CA ASN A 104 6.04 -9.67 11.07
C ASN A 104 6.37 -9.38 9.59
N LYS A 105 5.43 -9.55 8.65
CA LYS A 105 5.67 -9.26 7.22
C LYS A 105 5.48 -7.78 6.84
N TRP A 106 4.87 -6.97 7.70
CA TRP A 106 4.72 -5.52 7.52
C TRP A 106 4.73 -4.79 8.86
N LYS A 107 4.79 -3.46 8.81
CA LYS A 107 4.70 -2.57 9.99
C LYS A 107 3.44 -1.71 9.91
N PRO A 108 2.96 -1.16 11.03
CA PRO A 108 1.83 -0.22 11.00
C PRO A 108 2.19 1.11 10.34
N TYR A 109 3.42 1.59 10.58
CA TYR A 109 3.94 2.85 10.09
C TYR A 109 5.47 2.78 9.96
N ASP A 110 6.04 3.81 9.32
CA ASP A 110 7.48 4.07 9.36
C ASP A 110 7.74 5.57 9.57
N ILE A 111 8.94 5.90 10.04
CA ILE A 111 9.39 7.29 10.24
C ILE A 111 10.69 7.48 9.49
N PHE A 112 10.74 8.49 8.63
CA PHE A 112 11.93 8.87 7.89
C PHE A 112 12.24 10.37 8.07
N THR A 113 13.46 10.76 7.74
CA THR A 113 13.93 12.15 7.91
C THR A 113 14.18 12.80 6.55
N VAL A 114 13.66 14.01 6.38
CA VAL A 114 13.89 14.86 5.21
C VAL A 114 14.38 16.21 5.69
N ASP A 115 15.58 16.62 5.29
CA ASP A 115 16.18 17.91 5.67
C ASP A 115 16.13 18.21 7.19
N GLY A 116 16.35 17.17 8.01
CA GLY A 116 16.34 17.27 9.48
C GLY A 116 14.95 17.09 10.13
N GLU A 117 13.88 17.12 9.35
CA GLU A 117 12.50 16.97 9.85
C GLU A 117 12.05 15.50 9.80
N LYS A 118 11.41 15.02 10.86
CA LYS A 118 10.80 13.68 10.89
C LYS A 118 9.42 13.71 10.23
N ILE A 119 9.17 12.75 9.35
CA ILE A 119 7.89 12.51 8.67
C ILE A 119 7.48 11.07 8.96
N ALA A 120 6.23 10.88 9.38
CA ALA A 120 5.65 9.55 9.53
C ALA A 120 4.76 9.19 8.34
N ILE A 121 4.73 7.91 8.01
CA ILE A 121 3.79 7.33 7.04
C ILE A 121 3.07 6.13 7.65
N ILE A 122 1.75 6.16 7.66
CA ILE A 122 0.87 5.11 8.20
C ILE A 122 0.25 4.34 7.03
N GLY A 123 0.24 3.01 7.07
CA GLY A 123 -0.50 2.19 6.09
C GLY A 123 -1.92 1.90 6.56
N LEU A 124 -2.87 1.78 5.64
CA LEU A 124 -4.26 1.46 5.98
C LEU A 124 -4.93 0.67 4.85
N ASP A 125 -5.72 -0.33 5.20
CA ASP A 125 -6.55 -1.10 4.26
C ASP A 125 -8.05 -0.90 4.58
N THR A 126 -8.89 -1.21 3.60
CA THR A 126 -10.35 -1.30 3.76
C THR A 126 -10.75 -2.54 4.56
N VAL A 127 -11.57 -2.38 5.60
CA VAL A 127 -11.94 -3.51 6.47
C VAL A 127 -13.03 -4.35 5.82
N ASN A 128 -14.22 -3.76 5.64
CA ASN A 128 -15.42 -4.51 5.27
C ASN A 128 -15.29 -5.22 3.92
N LYS A 129 -14.57 -4.64 2.94
CA LYS A 129 -14.43 -5.30 1.65
C LYS A 129 -13.38 -6.40 1.67
N THR A 130 -12.25 -6.21 2.35
CA THR A 130 -11.23 -7.27 2.45
C THR A 130 -11.80 -8.49 3.16
N VAL A 131 -12.50 -8.28 4.29
CA VAL A 131 -13.11 -9.39 5.05
C VAL A 131 -14.23 -10.10 4.29
N ASN A 132 -15.11 -9.37 3.60
CA ASN A 132 -16.32 -9.95 3.00
C ASN A 132 -16.18 -10.31 1.51
N SER A 133 -15.18 -9.80 0.81
CA SER A 133 -15.05 -9.93 -0.65
C SER A 133 -13.66 -10.32 -1.13
N SER A 134 -12.77 -10.67 -0.21
CA SER A 134 -11.50 -11.32 -0.50
C SER A 134 -11.40 -12.63 0.31
N SER A 135 -10.21 -13.10 0.68
CA SER A 135 -10.05 -14.36 1.41
C SER A 135 -8.98 -14.33 2.51
N PRO A 136 -8.92 -13.30 3.38
CA PRO A 136 -7.97 -13.29 4.48
C PRO A 136 -8.18 -14.48 5.42
N GLY A 137 -7.08 -15.05 5.93
CA GLY A 137 -7.14 -16.09 6.94
C GLY A 137 -7.73 -15.58 8.26
N LYS A 138 -8.30 -16.50 9.05
CA LYS A 138 -8.91 -16.18 10.37
C LYS A 138 -7.89 -15.67 11.40
N ASP A 139 -6.61 -15.91 11.15
CA ASP A 139 -5.44 -15.47 11.90
C ASP A 139 -4.99 -14.05 11.52
N VAL A 140 -5.73 -13.33 10.67
CA VAL A 140 -5.49 -11.93 10.32
C VAL A 140 -6.67 -11.07 10.79
N LYS A 141 -6.39 -10.10 11.67
CA LYS A 141 -7.40 -9.22 12.27
C LYS A 141 -7.44 -7.88 11.58
N PHE A 142 -8.65 -7.38 11.37
CA PHE A 142 -8.92 -6.08 10.76
C PHE A 142 -9.57 -5.15 11.79
N TYR A 143 -9.10 -3.90 11.83
CA TYR A 143 -9.56 -2.88 12.77
C TYR A 143 -10.14 -1.66 12.02
N ASP A 144 -11.09 -0.96 12.64
CA ASP A 144 -11.78 0.19 12.04
C ASP A 144 -10.79 1.23 11.50
N GLU A 145 -11.06 1.72 10.29
CA GLU A 145 -10.17 2.61 9.55
C GLU A 145 -9.96 3.96 10.26
N ILE A 146 -11.04 4.58 10.76
CA ILE A 146 -11.00 5.91 11.38
C ILE A 146 -10.36 5.85 12.76
N ALA A 147 -10.79 4.89 13.58
CA ALA A 147 -10.25 4.69 14.92
C ALA A 147 -8.76 4.38 14.85
N THR A 148 -8.34 3.50 13.94
CA THR A 148 -6.92 3.17 13.78
C THR A 148 -6.13 4.40 13.33
N ALA A 149 -6.60 5.13 12.31
CA ALA A 149 -5.93 6.34 11.85
C ALA A 149 -5.74 7.38 12.97
N GLN A 150 -6.77 7.64 13.78
CA GLN A 150 -6.68 8.59 14.89
C GLN A 150 -5.75 8.11 16.02
N ILE A 151 -5.79 6.84 16.38
CA ILE A 151 -4.89 6.26 17.41
C ILE A 151 -3.43 6.40 16.96
N MET A 152 -3.14 6.06 15.70
CA MET A 152 -1.80 6.13 15.14
C MET A 152 -1.29 7.58 15.05
N ALA A 153 -2.11 8.51 14.56
CA ALA A 153 -1.77 9.93 14.50
C ALA A 153 -1.46 10.50 15.90
N ASN A 154 -2.29 10.18 16.90
CA ASN A 154 -2.05 10.59 18.29
C ASN A 154 -0.73 10.05 18.84
N ALA A 155 -0.44 8.77 18.60
CA ALA A 155 0.79 8.14 19.09
C ALA A 155 2.05 8.75 18.44
N LEU A 156 1.99 9.12 17.17
CA LEU A 156 3.10 9.77 16.45
C LEU A 156 3.29 11.22 16.90
N LYS A 157 2.20 11.95 17.13
CA LYS A 157 2.25 13.31 17.67
C LYS A 157 2.89 13.37 19.05
N GLN A 158 2.61 12.39 19.92
CA GLN A 158 3.27 12.27 21.23
C GLN A 158 4.80 12.06 21.13
N GLN A 159 5.29 11.56 19.99
CA GLN A 159 6.73 11.43 19.70
C GLN A 159 7.33 12.72 19.11
N GLY A 160 6.56 13.81 19.03
CA GLY A 160 6.99 15.09 18.46
C GLY A 160 6.93 15.16 16.93
N ILE A 161 6.23 14.23 16.27
CA ILE A 161 6.06 14.23 14.82
C ILE A 161 4.84 15.07 14.46
N ASN A 162 5.03 16.04 13.56
CA ASN A 162 3.97 16.95 13.10
C ASN A 162 3.75 16.90 11.58
N LYS A 163 4.33 15.90 10.90
CA LYS A 163 4.10 15.64 9.48
C LYS A 163 3.75 14.16 9.30
N ILE A 164 2.49 13.89 8.99
CA ILE A 164 1.94 12.52 8.94
C ILE A 164 1.23 12.32 7.60
N ILE A 165 1.69 11.30 6.88
CA ILE A 165 1.09 10.82 5.63
C ILE A 165 0.30 9.55 5.94
N LEU A 166 -0.94 9.47 5.45
CA LEU A 166 -1.71 8.23 5.44
C LEU A 166 -1.69 7.65 4.03
N LEU A 167 -1.09 6.47 3.85
CA LEU A 167 -1.13 5.69 2.62
C LEU A 167 -2.26 4.66 2.75
N SER A 168 -3.41 4.95 2.16
CA SER A 168 -4.67 4.26 2.47
C SER A 168 -5.34 3.64 1.24
N HIS A 169 -5.69 2.36 1.37
CA HIS A 169 -6.53 1.62 0.44
C HIS A 169 -8.01 1.59 0.85
N ALA A 170 -8.44 2.46 1.77
CA ALA A 170 -9.84 2.50 2.23
C ALA A 170 -10.84 3.01 1.16
N GLY A 171 -10.34 3.66 0.10
CA GLY A 171 -11.14 4.29 -0.96
C GLY A 171 -11.51 5.73 -0.66
N SER A 172 -11.85 6.48 -1.73
CA SER A 172 -12.03 7.94 -1.65
C SER A 172 -13.09 8.39 -0.65
N GLU A 173 -14.25 7.74 -0.59
CA GLU A 173 -15.32 8.10 0.34
C GLU A 173 -14.85 7.97 1.80
N LYS A 174 -14.28 6.83 2.17
CA LYS A 174 -13.75 6.61 3.52
C LYS A 174 -12.57 7.54 3.82
N ASN A 175 -11.69 7.80 2.85
CA ASN A 175 -10.56 8.71 3.04
C ASN A 175 -11.01 10.17 3.21
N ILE A 176 -12.07 10.61 2.54
CA ILE A 176 -12.68 11.93 2.79
C ILE A 176 -13.27 11.98 4.21
N GLU A 177 -13.95 10.90 4.63
CA GLU A 177 -14.47 10.81 6.00
C GLU A 177 -13.34 10.86 7.05
N ILE A 178 -12.23 10.15 6.81
CA ILE A 178 -11.01 10.21 7.65
C ILE A 178 -10.48 11.64 7.68
N ALA A 179 -10.32 12.31 6.53
CA ALA A 179 -9.83 13.69 6.49
C ALA A 179 -10.70 14.68 7.27
N GLN A 180 -12.00 14.40 7.42
CA GLN A 180 -12.93 15.24 8.17
C GLN A 180 -12.96 14.92 9.66
N LYS A 181 -12.68 13.66 10.05
CA LYS A 181 -12.85 13.18 11.44
C LYS A 181 -11.53 12.98 12.19
N VAL A 182 -10.43 12.80 11.48
CA VAL A 182 -9.12 12.47 12.06
C VAL A 182 -8.24 13.71 12.03
N ASN A 183 -7.75 14.09 13.21
CA ASN A 183 -6.79 15.18 13.35
C ASN A 183 -5.36 14.67 13.09
N ASP A 184 -4.46 15.61 12.82
CA ASP A 184 -3.01 15.38 12.77
C ASP A 184 -2.53 14.49 11.60
N ILE A 185 -3.35 14.31 10.56
CA ILE A 185 -2.94 13.73 9.27
C ILE A 185 -2.94 14.85 8.22
N ASP A 186 -1.79 15.09 7.57
CA ASP A 186 -1.62 16.20 6.63
C ASP A 186 -2.00 15.81 5.19
N VAL A 187 -1.73 14.55 4.81
CA VAL A 187 -1.94 14.05 3.45
C VAL A 187 -2.48 12.64 3.48
N ILE A 188 -3.53 12.37 2.69
CA ILE A 188 -4.05 11.01 2.46
C ILE A 188 -3.82 10.63 0.99
N VAL A 189 -2.96 9.63 0.77
CA VAL A 189 -2.70 9.03 -0.55
C VAL A 189 -3.62 7.83 -0.72
N THR A 190 -4.53 7.90 -1.70
CA THR A 190 -5.69 7.02 -1.81
C THR A 190 -5.54 5.95 -2.88
N GLY A 191 -5.91 4.70 -2.56
CA GLY A 191 -6.12 3.58 -3.49
C GLY A 191 -7.60 3.18 -3.68
N ARG A 192 -7.84 1.98 -4.21
CA ARG A 192 -9.15 1.29 -4.42
C ARG A 192 -10.09 1.84 -5.49
N PHE A 193 -10.38 3.13 -5.50
CA PHE A 193 -11.21 3.74 -6.57
C PHE A 193 -10.36 4.71 -7.37
N THR A 194 -10.36 4.54 -8.70
CA THR A 194 -9.72 5.51 -9.60
C THR A 194 -10.55 6.79 -9.62
N LEU A 195 -10.24 7.73 -8.72
CA LEU A 195 -10.74 9.10 -8.84
C LEU A 195 -9.88 9.83 -9.86
N PHE A 196 -10.42 10.08 -11.05
CA PHE A 196 -9.80 10.98 -12.00
C PHE A 196 -10.01 12.43 -11.54
N ILE A 197 -9.02 13.00 -10.85
CA ILE A 197 -8.97 14.44 -10.61
C ILE A 197 -8.49 15.09 -11.92
N ARG A 198 -9.43 15.49 -12.78
CA ARG A 198 -9.12 16.39 -13.91
C ARG A 198 -8.97 17.81 -13.35
N LYS A 199 -7.86 18.47 -13.69
CA LYS A 199 -7.71 19.93 -13.55
C LYS A 199 -8.58 20.65 -14.56
#